data_AF-A0A8H6UZ03-F1
#
_entry.id   AF-A0A8H6UZ03-F1
#
_cell.length_a   1.000
_cell.length_b   1.000
_cell.length_c   1.000
_cell.angle_alpha   90.00
_cell.angle_beta   90.00
_cell.angle_gamma   90.00
#
_symmetry.space_group_name_H-M   'P 1'
#
loop_
_entity.id
_entity.type
_entity.pdbx_description
1 polymer ?
#
loop_
_entity_poly.entity_id
_entity_poly.type
_entity_poly.pdbx_seq_one_letter_code
_entity_poly.pdbx_strand_id
1 'polypeptide(L)'
;MTRAQQTLSILLLVSSLYLVLYLGLVPLNETVQNEIIPVVRSYARGSARCLQLSSCPLTLARFAHQLPFYGLICFACYLGGRLGLAILTFNDCPEAHQELQKEIEQARADLRSKNVDVD
;
A
#
# COMPACT_ATOMS: atom_id res chain seq x y z
N MET A 1 4.31 20.17 6.36
CA MET A 1 3.07 19.86 5.62
C MET A 1 3.07 18.38 5.24
N THR A 2 2.32 17.60 6.03
CA THR A 2 1.68 16.29 5.79
C THR A 2 2.41 15.20 4.97
N ARG A 3 3.45 14.59 5.57
CA ARG A 3 3.96 13.26 5.15
C ARG A 3 2.85 12.21 5.02
N ALA A 4 1.83 12.29 5.88
CA ALA A 4 0.66 11.43 5.84
C ALA A 4 -0.22 11.61 4.58
N GLN A 5 -0.36 12.84 4.07
CA GLN A 5 -1.22 13.12 2.92
C GLN A 5 -0.60 12.67 1.60
N GLN A 6 0.74 12.74 1.49
CA GLN A 6 1.45 12.12 0.36
C GLN A 6 1.27 10.59 0.36
N THR A 7 1.41 9.93 1.50
CA THR A 7 1.20 8.47 1.60
C THR A 7 -0.21 8.06 1.16
N LEU A 8 -1.23 8.82 1.55
CA LEU A 8 -2.62 8.56 1.19
C LEU A 8 -2.83 8.65 -0.33
N SER A 9 -2.24 9.66 -0.98
CA SER A 9 -2.31 9.82 -2.44
C SER A 9 -1.63 8.68 -3.21
N ILE A 10 -0.50 8.18 -2.71
CA ILE A 10 0.23 7.06 -3.32
C ILE A 10 -0.58 5.77 -3.21
N LEU A 11 -1.19 5.52 -2.04
CA LEU A 11 -2.02 4.34 -1.81
C LEU A 11 -3.26 4.33 -2.72
N LEU A 12 -3.89 5.49 -2.90
CA LEU A 12 -5.03 5.66 -3.80
C LEU A 12 -4.62 5.43 -5.26
N LEU A 13 -3.46 5.94 -5.67
CA LEU A 13 -2.93 5.69 -7.01
C LEU A 13 -2.61 4.21 -7.28
N VAL A 14 -1.95 3.52 -6.34
CA VAL A 14 -1.59 2.10 -6.50
C VAL A 14 -2.85 1.21 -6.55
N SER A 15 -3.85 1.50 -5.73
CA SER A 15 -5.12 0.75 -5.74
C SER A 15 -5.93 0.99 -7.02
N SER A 16 -5.95 2.22 -7.53
CA SER A 16 -6.56 2.55 -8.82
C SER A 16 -5.87 1.83 -9.98
N LEU A 17 -4.53 1.85 -10.02
CA LEU A 17 -3.74 1.16 -11.04
C LEU A 17 -3.97 -0.36 -11.00
N TYR A 18 -4.00 -0.96 -9.81
CA TYR A 18 -4.25 -2.40 -9.64
C TYR A 18 -5.63 -2.82 -10.16
N LEU A 19 -6.67 -2.02 -9.93
CA LEU A 19 -8.00 -2.29 -10.47
C LEU A 19 -8.01 -2.24 -12.01
N VAL A 20 -7.34 -1.26 -12.61
CA VAL A 20 -7.24 -1.17 -14.09
C VAL A 20 -6.55 -2.41 -14.68
N LEU A 21 -5.48 -2.89 -14.02
CA LEU A 21 -4.79 -4.11 -14.42
C LEU A 21 -5.64 -5.37 -14.17
N TYR A 22 -6.41 -5.41 -13.08
CA TYR A 22 -7.29 -6.55 -12.73
C TYR A 22 -8.48 -6.70 -13.68
N LEU A 23 -9.13 -5.60 -14.07
CA LEU A 23 -10.24 -5.62 -15.02
C LEU A 23 -9.77 -5.88 -16.46
N GLY A 24 -8.45 -5.88 -16.74
CA GLY A 24 -7.91 -6.20 -18.06
C GLY A 24 -8.23 -5.14 -19.13
N LEU A 25 -8.41 -3.87 -18.73
CA LEU A 25 -8.66 -2.77 -19.67
C LEU A 25 -7.46 -2.49 -20.60
N VAL A 26 -6.29 -3.04 -20.29
CA VAL A 26 -5.07 -2.95 -21.11
C VAL A 26 -4.78 -4.32 -21.74
N PRO A 27 -4.72 -4.45 -23.08
CA PRO A 27 -4.35 -5.69 -23.73
C PRO A 27 -2.85 -5.98 -23.56
N LEU A 28 -2.49 -6.64 -22.47
CA LEU A 28 -1.13 -7.11 -22.17
C LEU A 28 -0.82 -8.45 -22.87
N ASN A 29 0.45 -8.69 -23.18
CA ASN A 29 0.95 -9.91 -23.81
C ASN A 29 0.56 -11.18 -23.02
N GLU A 30 0.22 -12.24 -23.74
CA GLU A 30 -0.30 -13.52 -23.21
C GLU A 30 0.65 -14.19 -22.21
N THR A 31 1.96 -14.01 -22.35
CA THR A 31 2.96 -14.59 -21.43
C THR A 31 2.87 -13.97 -20.03
N VAL A 32 2.66 -12.66 -19.94
CA VAL A 32 2.55 -11.94 -18.65
C VAL A 32 1.23 -12.30 -17.95
N GLN A 33 0.14 -12.48 -18.71
CA GLN A 33 -1.14 -12.88 -18.13
C GLN A 33 -1.14 -14.32 -17.60
N ASN A 34 -0.41 -15.23 -18.26
CA ASN A 34 -0.40 -16.65 -17.92
C ASN A 34 0.63 -17.03 -16.83
N GLU A 35 1.78 -16.36 -16.79
CA GLU A 35 2.88 -16.72 -15.88
C GLU A 35 2.83 -15.93 -14.54
N ILE A 36 2.32 -14.70 -14.56
CA ILE A 36 2.31 -13.79 -13.38
C ILE A 36 0.92 -13.64 -12.75
N ILE A 37 -0.18 -13.82 -13.50
CA ILE A 37 -1.56 -13.64 -13.01
C ILE A 37 -2.40 -14.94 -13.19
N PRO A 38 -2.05 -16.05 -12.53
CA PRO A 38 -2.70 -17.35 -12.75
C PRO A 38 -4.21 -17.42 -12.34
N VAL A 39 -4.80 -16.34 -11.84
CA VAL A 39 -6.10 -16.33 -11.14
C VAL A 39 -7.26 -15.60 -11.83
N VAL A 40 -7.13 -15.07 -13.06
CA VAL A 40 -8.31 -14.50 -13.78
C VAL A 40 -8.83 -15.44 -14.87
N ARG A 41 -7.96 -16.08 -15.64
CA ARG A 41 -8.38 -16.97 -16.75
C ARG A 41 -8.94 -18.32 -16.29
N SER A 42 -8.55 -18.77 -15.10
CA SER A 42 -9.08 -19.99 -14.45
C SER A 42 -10.54 -19.86 -13.99
N TYR A 43 -11.05 -18.64 -13.76
CA TYR A 43 -12.44 -18.41 -13.36
C TYR A 43 -13.39 -18.32 -14.55
N ALA A 44 -12.97 -17.74 -15.68
CA ALA A 44 -13.80 -17.68 -16.89
C ALA A 44 -14.10 -19.09 -17.46
N ARG A 45 -13.13 -20.02 -17.40
CA ARG A 45 -13.33 -21.41 -17.85
C ARG A 45 -14.09 -22.30 -16.85
N GLY A 46 -14.23 -21.84 -15.60
CA GLY A 46 -14.96 -22.52 -14.52
C GLY A 46 -16.39 -22.02 -14.33
N SER A 47 -16.64 -20.72 -14.57
CA SER A 47 -17.96 -20.09 -14.43
C SER A 47 -18.99 -20.67 -15.40
N ALA A 48 -18.59 -21.01 -16.63
CA ALA A 48 -19.47 -21.66 -17.61
C ALA A 48 -19.91 -23.08 -17.23
N ARG A 49 -19.25 -23.73 -16.26
CA ARG A 49 -19.62 -25.08 -15.75
C ARG A 49 -20.21 -25.06 -14.33
N CYS A 50 -20.22 -23.92 -13.65
CA CYS A 50 -20.67 -23.83 -12.26
C CYS A 50 -22.19 -23.65 -12.12
N LEU A 51 -22.90 -23.26 -13.18
CA LEU A 51 -24.36 -23.13 -13.13
C LEU A 51 -25.10 -24.49 -13.09
N GLN A 52 -24.39 -25.63 -13.14
CA GLN A 52 -25.04 -26.93 -13.23
C GLN A 52 -24.45 -28.07 -12.37
N LEU A 53 -23.71 -27.80 -11.28
CA LEU A 53 -23.25 -28.92 -10.44
C LEU A 53 -23.22 -28.61 -8.94
N SER A 54 -24.31 -29.00 -8.28
CA SER A 54 -24.57 -28.98 -6.85
C SER A 54 -23.74 -29.97 -6.01
N SER A 55 -22.71 -30.63 -6.55
CA SER A 55 -22.11 -31.80 -5.86
C SER A 55 -20.67 -32.10 -6.30
N CYS A 56 -19.69 -31.29 -5.93
CA CYS A 56 -18.27 -31.70 -6.02
C CYS A 56 -17.45 -31.21 -4.82
N PRO A 57 -16.95 -32.10 -3.94
CA PRO A 57 -16.08 -31.75 -2.81
C PRO A 57 -14.62 -31.44 -3.22
N LEU A 58 -14.37 -31.26 -4.52
CA LEU A 58 -13.02 -31.14 -5.11
C LEU A 58 -12.60 -29.69 -5.43
N THR A 59 -13.26 -28.68 -4.83
CA THR A 59 -12.82 -27.28 -4.91
C THR A 59 -11.70 -26.95 -3.90
N LEU A 60 -11.66 -27.65 -2.75
CA LEU A 60 -10.71 -27.36 -1.68
C LEU A 60 -9.25 -27.69 -2.05
N ALA A 61 -9.02 -28.80 -2.75
CA ALA A 61 -7.68 -29.21 -3.18
C ALA A 61 -7.07 -28.28 -4.25
N ARG A 62 -7.91 -27.62 -5.08
CA ARG A 62 -7.44 -26.68 -6.10
C ARG A 62 -7.10 -25.31 -5.52
N PHE A 63 -7.78 -24.90 -4.45
CA PHE A 63 -7.41 -23.71 -3.67
C PHE A 63 -6.09 -23.88 -2.90
N ALA A 64 -5.73 -25.11 -2.50
CA ALA A 64 -4.48 -25.39 -1.77
C ALA A 64 -3.21 -25.03 -2.57
N HIS A 65 -3.22 -25.15 -3.90
CA HIS A 65 -2.09 -24.76 -4.74
C HIS A 65 -1.95 -23.24 -4.89
N GLN A 66 -3.07 -22.51 -4.82
CA GLN A 66 -3.10 -21.04 -4.88
C GLN A 66 -2.90 -20.37 -3.51
N LEU A 67 -3.08 -21.12 -2.42
CA LEU A 67 -3.00 -20.67 -1.03
C LEU A 67 -1.68 -19.97 -0.64
N PRO A 68 -0.48 -20.40 -1.08
CA PRO A 68 0.75 -19.70 -0.69
C PRO A 68 0.82 -18.27 -1.26
N PHE A 69 0.29 -18.03 -2.46
CA PHE A 69 0.30 -16.70 -3.07
C PHE A 69 -0.70 -15.75 -2.40
N TYR A 70 -1.92 -16.22 -2.13
CA TYR A 70 -2.91 -15.44 -1.38
C TYR A 70 -2.46 -15.20 0.07
N GLY A 71 -1.79 -16.17 0.69
CA GLY A 71 -1.19 -16.02 2.02
C GLY A 71 -0.12 -14.92 2.04
N LEU A 72 0.73 -14.84 1.02
CA LEU A 72 1.76 -13.81 0.89
C LEU A 72 1.17 -12.41 0.69
N ILE A 73 0.11 -12.30 -0.12
CA ILE A 73 -0.62 -11.02 -0.30
C ILE A 73 -1.28 -10.58 1.01
N CYS A 74 -1.98 -11.48 1.70
CA CYS A 74 -2.60 -11.17 3.00
C CYS A 74 -1.53 -10.78 4.04
N PHE A 75 -0.38 -11.45 4.05
CA PHE A 75 0.73 -11.12 4.92
C PHE A 75 1.34 -9.75 4.61
N ALA A 76 1.51 -9.41 3.33
CA ALA A 76 1.97 -8.08 2.90
C ALA A 76 0.98 -6.97 3.30
N CYS A 77 -0.32 -7.19 3.10
CA CYS A 77 -1.36 -6.24 3.55
C CYS A 77 -1.42 -6.11 5.07
N TYR A 78 -1.20 -7.21 5.82
CA TYR A 78 -1.16 -7.18 7.28
C TYR A 78 0.03 -6.37 7.80
N LEU A 79 1.24 -6.59 7.25
CA LEU A 79 2.43 -5.83 7.62
C LEU A 79 2.29 -4.35 7.22
N GLY A 80 1.79 -4.08 6.01
CA GLY A 80 1.52 -2.73 5.53
C GLY A 80 0.49 -1.99 6.37
N GLY A 81 -0.59 -2.65 6.79
CA GLY A 81 -1.60 -2.09 7.69
C GLY A 81 -1.04 -1.80 9.09
N ARG A 82 -0.21 -2.69 9.64
CA ARG A 82 0.46 -2.45 10.93
C ARG A 82 1.44 -1.28 10.89
N LEU A 83 2.22 -1.16 9.81
CA LEU A 83 3.10 -0.02 9.58
C LEU A 83 2.31 1.27 9.33
N GLY A 84 1.22 1.20 8.56
CA GLY A 84 0.32 2.31 8.30
C GLY A 84 -0.33 2.86 9.57
N LEU A 85 -0.83 1.98 10.45
CA LEU A 85 -1.35 2.38 11.76
C LEU A 85 -0.26 3.03 12.63
N ALA A 86 0.96 2.49 12.64
CA ALA A 86 2.07 3.12 13.35
C ALA A 86 2.35 4.53 12.80
N ILE A 87 2.41 4.70 11.48
CA ILE A 87 2.58 6.00 10.82
C ILE A 87 1.46 6.99 11.14
N LEU A 88 0.20 6.53 11.15
CA LEU A 88 -0.95 7.38 11.47
C LEU A 88 -1.06 7.72 12.96
N THR A 89 -0.48 6.90 13.84
CA THR A 89 -0.48 7.10 15.30
C THR A 89 0.82 7.73 15.81
N PHE A 90 1.85 7.90 14.97
CA PHE A 90 2.98 8.78 15.32
C PHE A 90 2.42 10.20 15.44
N ASN A 91 2.26 10.63 16.68
CA ASN A 91 2.05 12.01 17.05
C ASN A 91 3.27 12.76 16.53
N ASP A 92 3.16 13.38 15.35
CA ASP A 92 4.04 14.48 15.01
C ASP A 92 4.01 15.38 16.26
N CYS A 93 5.17 15.72 16.84
CA CYS A 93 5.25 16.64 17.97
C CYS A 93 5.48 18.05 17.40
N PRO A 94 4.49 18.70 16.72
CA PRO A 94 4.70 20.01 16.13
C PRO A 94 4.91 21.06 17.22
N GLU A 95 4.37 20.83 18.42
CA GLU A 95 4.50 21.75 19.55
C GLU A 95 5.94 21.85 20.06
N ALA A 96 6.57 20.71 20.37
CA ALA A 96 7.98 20.67 20.77
C ALA A 96 8.90 21.24 19.66
N HIS A 97 8.52 21.08 18.39
CA HIS A 97 9.29 21.65 17.28
C HIS A 97 9.14 23.17 17.21
N GLN A 98 7.96 23.72 17.50
CA GLN A 98 7.71 25.16 17.54
C GLN A 98 8.38 25.83 18.74
N GLU A 99 8.44 25.17 19.90
CA GLU A 99 9.13 25.68 21.08
C GLU A 99 10.64 25.80 20.83
N LEU A 100 11.27 24.73 20.35
CA LEU A 100 12.70 24.74 20.03
C LEU A 100 13.05 25.74 18.92
N GLN A 101 12.15 25.95 17.94
CA GLN A 101 12.36 26.98 16.91
C GLN A 101 12.37 28.40 17.50
N LYS A 102 11.52 28.70 18.49
CA LYS A 102 11.54 29.99 19.20
C LYS A 102 12.85 30.19 19.96
N GLU A 103 13.36 29.15 20.61
CA GLU A 103 14.64 29.22 21.31
C GLU A 103 15.81 29.46 20.34
N ILE A 104 15.78 28.83 19.15
CA ILE A 104 16.78 29.05 18.10
C ILE A 104 16.75 30.50 17.59
N GLU A 105 15.55 31.07 17.40
CA GLU A 105 15.40 32.47 16.97
C GLU A 105 15.94 33.45 18.02
N GLN A 106 15.65 33.20 19.31
CA GLN A 106 16.19 33.99 20.42
C GLN A 106 17.73 33.88 20.49
N ALA A 107 18.27 32.67 20.40
CA ALA A 107 19.71 32.43 20.41
C ALA A 107 20.41 33.07 19.19
N ARG A 108 19.78 33.04 18.01
CA ARG A 108 20.29 33.75 16.82
C ARG A 108 20.32 35.26 17.02
N ALA A 109 19.29 35.85 17.64
CA ALA A 109 19.27 37.28 17.93
C ALA A 109 20.39 37.69 18.90
N ASP A 110 20.60 36.88 19.95
CA ASP A 110 21.67 37.09 20.92
C ASP A 110 23.07 36.95 20.30
N LEU A 111 23.27 35.99 19.39
CA LEU A 111 24.52 35.81 18.67
C LEU A 111 24.79 36.97 17.68
N ARG A 112 23.74 37.46 17.00
CA ARG A 112 23.81 38.65 16.16
C ARG A 112 24.17 39.90 16.96
N SER A 113 23.67 40.03 18.20
CA SER A 113 24.06 41.12 19.10
C SER A 113 25.55 41.07 19.48
N LYS A 114 26.14 39.86 19.47
CA LYS A 114 27.55 39.60 19.72
C LYS A 114 28.43 39.65 18.46
N ASN A 115 27.90 40.14 17.34
CA ASN A 115 28.56 40.20 16.03
C ASN A 115 29.04 38.84 15.50
N VAL A 116 28.37 37.75 15.89
CA VAL A 116 28.61 36.41 15.35
C VAL A 116 27.55 36.13 14.29
N ASP A 117 27.97 35.92 13.04
CA ASP A 117 27.08 35.65 11.91
C ASP A 117 26.66 34.16 11.88
N VAL A 118 25.36 33.92 11.79
CA VAL A 118 24.73 32.57 11.86
C VAL A 118 23.55 32.52 10.88
N ASP A 119 23.85 32.34 9.60
CA ASP A 119 22.87 32.01 8.53
C ASP A 119 22.60 30.51 8.42
#